data_AF-A0A518J1C0-F1
#
_entry.id   AF-A0A518J1C0-F1
#
_cell.length_a   1.000
_cell.length_b   1.000
_cell.length_c   1.000
_cell.angle_alpha   90.00
_cell.angle_beta   90.00
_cell.angle_gamma   90.00
#
_symmetry.space_group_name_H-M   'P 1'
#
loop_
_entity.id
_entity.type
_entity.pdbx_description
1 polymer ?
#
loop_
_entity_poly.entity_id
_entity_poly.type
_entity_poly.pdbx_seq_one_letter_code
_entity_poly.pdbx_strand_id
1 'polypeptide(L)'
;MSDRIYSHRDLIVYQKSFAAGKRVFELSQTFPREEMYSLTDQVRRSSRSVSANIAEAWRKRRYQKHFCSTLNIAEAEAAETQVWIEYASAHGYIDDETASKASAYYEEILRMIVKMIHGSSNWCDLKSREAGKAGREGVRESESRYGIAHESPVIDQYALLSPSPDLPDSPSSAAESKDA
;
A
#
# COMPACT_ATOMS: atom_id res chain seq x y z
N MET A 1 -8.52 8.93 -14.32
CA MET A 1 -8.39 10.41 -14.31
C MET A 1 -7.19 10.73 -13.44
N SER A 2 -6.27 11.57 -13.92
CA SER A 2 -5.07 11.92 -13.14
C SER A 2 -5.35 13.12 -12.24
N ASP A 3 -5.13 12.96 -10.94
CA ASP A 3 -5.38 14.00 -9.94
C ASP A 3 -4.09 14.42 -9.23
N ARG A 4 -4.07 15.65 -8.75
CA ARG A 4 -2.95 16.17 -7.95
C ARG A 4 -3.04 15.67 -6.52
N ILE A 5 -1.94 15.13 -6.02
CA ILE A 5 -1.85 14.51 -4.70
C ILE A 5 -1.03 15.43 -3.78
N TYR A 6 -1.68 16.02 -2.79
CA TYR A 6 -1.06 16.99 -1.87
C TYR A 6 -0.59 16.33 -0.56
N SER A 7 -1.31 15.30 -0.12
CA SER A 7 -1.04 14.59 1.13
C SER A 7 -1.20 13.08 0.96
N HIS A 8 -0.64 12.32 1.90
CA HIS A 8 -0.84 10.86 1.91
C HIS A 8 -2.33 10.48 2.03
N ARG A 9 -3.18 11.37 2.56
CA ARG A 9 -4.63 11.13 2.68
C ARG A 9 -5.31 11.09 1.32
N ASP A 10 -4.68 11.67 0.30
CA ASP A 10 -5.18 11.64 -1.08
C ASP A 10 -4.79 10.33 -1.78
N LEU A 11 -3.91 9.50 -1.17
CA LEU A 11 -3.51 8.22 -1.74
C LEU A 11 -4.63 7.18 -1.57
N ILE A 12 -5.07 6.57 -2.68
CA ILE A 12 -6.07 5.50 -2.64
C ILE A 12 -5.57 4.32 -1.79
N VAL A 13 -4.28 3.96 -1.91
CA VAL A 13 -3.68 2.87 -1.13
C VAL A 13 -3.67 3.18 0.38
N TYR A 14 -3.51 4.45 0.77
CA TYR A 14 -3.61 4.88 2.17
C TYR A 14 -5.04 4.74 2.68
N GLN A 15 -6.02 5.23 1.92
CA GLN A 15 -7.43 5.14 2.29
C GLN A 15 -7.89 3.68 2.47
N LYS A 16 -7.48 2.80 1.54
CA LYS A 16 -7.76 1.37 1.61
C LYS A 16 -7.09 0.70 2.79
N SER A 17 -5.79 0.92 3.00
CA SER A 17 -5.06 0.34 4.16
C SER A 17 -5.58 0.81 5.50
N PHE A 18 -5.94 2.10 5.63
CA PHE A 18 -6.58 2.61 6.85
C PHE A 18 -7.94 1.94 7.10
N ALA A 19 -8.75 1.81 6.05
CA ALA A 19 -10.05 1.15 6.14
C ALA A 19 -9.94 -0.36 6.40
N ALA A 20 -8.88 -1.02 5.90
CA ALA A 20 -8.56 -2.41 6.22
C ALA A 20 -8.15 -2.57 7.69
N GLY A 21 -7.28 -1.70 8.21
CA GLY A 21 -6.89 -1.70 9.62
C GLY A 21 -8.06 -1.44 10.58
N LYS A 22 -9.02 -0.59 10.19
CA LYS A 22 -10.28 -0.42 10.94
C LYS A 22 -11.11 -1.71 10.99
N ARG A 23 -11.24 -2.41 9.86
CA ARG A 23 -11.97 -3.69 9.79
C ARG A 23 -11.29 -4.78 10.60
N VAL A 24 -9.97 -4.87 10.56
CA VAL A 24 -9.19 -5.80 11.38
C VAL A 24 -9.40 -5.51 12.87
N PHE A 25 -9.41 -4.24 13.26
CA PHE A 25 -9.73 -3.86 14.64
C PHE A 25 -11.13 -4.33 15.05
N GLU A 26 -12.15 -4.07 14.23
CA GLU A 26 -13.54 -4.51 14.46
C GLU A 26 -13.63 -6.05 14.55
N LEU A 27 -12.98 -6.77 13.62
CA LEU A 27 -12.93 -8.23 13.60
C LEU A 27 -12.30 -8.79 14.88
N SER A 28 -11.16 -8.23 15.30
CA SER A 28 -10.45 -8.68 16.51
C SER A 28 -11.23 -8.45 17.82
N GLN A 29 -12.37 -7.76 17.79
CA GLN A 29 -13.26 -7.66 18.97
C GLN A 29 -14.00 -8.97 19.25
N THR A 30 -14.09 -9.89 18.29
CA THR A 30 -14.72 -11.20 18.47
C THR A 30 -13.76 -12.26 19.03
N PHE A 31 -12.47 -11.94 19.13
CA PHE A 31 -11.46 -12.91 19.56
C PHE A 31 -11.57 -13.20 21.06
N PRO A 32 -11.13 -14.39 21.52
CA PRO A 32 -11.10 -14.71 22.95
C PRO A 32 -10.27 -13.70 23.74
N ARG A 33 -10.66 -13.47 25.00
CA ARG A 33 -9.99 -12.46 25.85
C ARG A 33 -8.54 -12.84 26.16
N GLU A 34 -8.25 -14.14 26.16
CA GLU A 34 -6.92 -14.72 26.35
C GLU A 34 -5.94 -14.27 25.26
N GLU A 35 -6.43 -13.97 24.05
CA GLU A 35 -5.61 -13.51 22.91
C GLU A 35 -5.31 -12.01 22.91
N MET A 36 -5.78 -11.26 23.91
CA MET A 36 -5.70 -9.80 23.95
C MET A 36 -4.26 -9.27 23.82
N TYR A 37 -3.28 -9.97 24.42
CA TYR A 37 -1.85 -9.62 24.36
C TYR A 37 -1.03 -10.55 23.45
N SER A 38 -1.72 -11.35 22.63
CA SER A 38 -1.13 -12.30 21.69
C SER A 38 -1.64 -11.96 20.29
N LEU A 39 -2.51 -12.79 19.70
CA LEU A 39 -2.95 -12.63 18.32
C LEU A 39 -3.66 -11.28 18.09
N THR A 40 -4.48 -10.83 19.05
CA THR A 40 -5.20 -9.56 18.97
C THR A 40 -4.25 -8.37 18.84
N ASP A 41 -3.17 -8.36 19.62
CA ASP A 41 -2.20 -7.26 19.58
C ASP A 41 -1.38 -7.29 18.28
N GLN A 42 -0.91 -8.47 17.87
CA GLN A 42 -0.13 -8.65 16.66
C GLN A 42 -0.89 -8.21 15.40
N VAL A 43 -2.13 -8.68 15.23
CA VAL A 43 -2.95 -8.34 14.05
C VAL A 43 -3.30 -6.85 14.03
N ARG A 44 -3.53 -6.23 15.19
CA ARG A 44 -3.83 -4.78 15.28
C ARG A 44 -2.62 -3.92 15.01
N ARG A 45 -1.42 -4.32 15.46
CA ARG A 45 -0.19 -3.56 15.22
C ARG A 45 0.22 -3.62 13.75
N SER A 46 0.32 -4.82 13.20
CA SER A 46 0.70 -5.03 11.78
C SER A 46 -0.27 -4.30 10.84
N SER A 47 -1.58 -4.49 11.03
CA SER A 47 -2.59 -3.86 10.18
C SER A 47 -2.54 -2.32 10.16
N ARG A 48 -2.28 -1.68 11.30
CA ARG A 48 -2.14 -0.22 11.41
C ARG A 48 -0.81 0.26 10.83
N SER A 49 0.25 -0.52 11.01
CA SER A 49 1.60 -0.24 10.51
C SER A 49 1.62 -0.04 9.00
N VAL A 50 0.79 -0.78 8.23
CA VAL A 50 0.67 -0.61 6.77
C VAL A 50 0.34 0.84 6.39
N SER A 51 -0.74 1.40 6.95
CA SER A 51 -1.15 2.78 6.63
C SER A 51 -0.16 3.83 7.14
N ALA A 52 0.50 3.56 8.27
CA ALA A 52 1.53 4.43 8.84
C ALA A 52 2.77 4.49 7.92
N ASN A 53 3.26 3.33 7.48
CA ASN A 53 4.40 3.23 6.56
C ASN A 53 4.08 3.83 5.18
N ILE A 54 2.86 3.69 4.66
CA ILE A 54 2.44 4.39 3.42
C ILE A 54 2.52 5.91 3.59
N ALA A 55 2.04 6.44 4.73
CA ALA A 55 2.11 7.87 5.01
C ALA A 55 3.56 8.37 5.16
N GLU A 56 4.42 7.56 5.77
CA GLU A 56 5.85 7.84 5.91
C GLU A 56 6.58 7.79 4.55
N ALA A 57 6.31 6.77 3.73
CA ALA A 57 6.85 6.65 2.37
C ALA A 57 6.51 7.91 1.56
N TRP A 58 5.26 8.36 1.57
CA TRP A 58 4.83 9.60 0.92
C TRP A 58 5.67 10.83 1.33
N ARG A 59 6.05 10.93 2.61
CA ARG A 59 6.90 12.02 3.11
C ARG A 59 8.37 11.86 2.69
N LYS A 60 8.83 10.62 2.48
CA LYS A 60 10.19 10.29 2.03
C LYS A 60 10.40 10.33 0.51
N ARG A 61 9.36 10.62 -0.30
CA ARG A 61 9.41 10.63 -1.78
C ARG A 61 10.46 11.54 -2.43
N ARG A 62 11.02 12.50 -1.70
CA ARG A 62 12.17 13.31 -2.20
C ARG A 62 13.41 12.45 -2.49
N TYR A 63 13.48 11.26 -1.90
CA TYR A 63 14.54 10.28 -2.10
C TYR A 63 13.91 8.93 -2.45
N GLN A 64 13.93 8.58 -3.74
CA GLN A 64 13.27 7.38 -4.26
C GLN A 64 13.67 6.09 -3.53
N LYS A 65 14.94 5.94 -3.14
CA LYS A 65 15.40 4.78 -2.35
C LYS A 65 14.70 4.68 -0.99
N HIS A 66 14.50 5.79 -0.29
CA HIS A 66 13.81 5.81 1.00
C HIS A 66 12.31 5.58 0.83
N PHE A 67 11.71 6.12 -0.24
CA PHE A 67 10.33 5.84 -0.61
C PHE A 67 10.09 4.34 -0.81
N CYS A 68 10.87 3.69 -1.68
CA CYS A 68 10.74 2.26 -1.94
C CYS A 68 11.02 1.43 -0.69
N SER A 69 12.10 1.73 0.05
CA SER A 69 12.43 1.00 1.27
C SER A 69 11.32 1.06 2.32
N THR A 70 10.65 2.21 2.49
CA THR A 70 9.52 2.32 3.43
C THR A 70 8.25 1.66 2.89
N LEU A 71 8.02 1.65 1.57
CA LEU A 71 6.94 0.85 0.98
C LEU A 71 7.13 -0.66 1.16
N ASN A 72 8.37 -1.17 1.08
CA ASN A 72 8.65 -2.58 1.36
C ASN A 72 8.32 -2.95 2.82
N ILE A 73 8.46 -2.01 3.77
CA ILE A 73 8.02 -2.22 5.16
C ILE A 73 6.49 -2.33 5.20
N ALA A 74 5.76 -1.44 4.51
CA ALA A 74 4.30 -1.54 4.41
C ALA A 74 3.83 -2.85 3.78
N GLU A 75 4.56 -3.35 2.77
CA GLU A 75 4.33 -4.64 2.12
C GLU A 75 4.51 -5.80 3.11
N ALA A 76 5.63 -5.82 3.85
CA ALA A 76 5.90 -6.84 4.87
C ALA A 76 4.82 -6.87 5.96
N GLU A 77 4.39 -5.70 6.44
CA GLU A 77 3.35 -5.56 7.46
C GLU A 77 1.96 -6.02 6.96
N ALA A 78 1.68 -5.83 5.67
CA ALA A 78 0.45 -6.31 5.04
C ALA A 78 0.43 -7.84 4.95
N ALA A 79 1.56 -8.45 4.54
CA ALA A 79 1.71 -9.91 4.54
C ALA A 79 1.65 -10.49 5.95
N GLU A 80 2.30 -9.86 6.93
CA GLU A 80 2.20 -10.27 8.34
C GLU A 80 0.75 -10.21 8.84
N THR A 81 -0.01 -9.17 8.46
CA THR A 81 -1.43 -9.07 8.83
C THR A 81 -2.23 -10.26 8.27
N GLN A 82 -1.96 -10.69 7.03
CA GLN A 82 -2.62 -11.87 6.43
C GLN A 82 -2.32 -13.14 7.22
N VAL A 83 -1.06 -13.35 7.63
CA VAL A 83 -0.68 -14.50 8.48
C VAL A 83 -1.47 -14.52 9.79
N TRP A 84 -1.65 -13.36 10.44
CA TRP A 84 -2.43 -13.31 11.69
C TRP A 84 -3.94 -13.54 11.47
N ILE A 85 -4.48 -13.15 10.31
CA ILE A 85 -5.85 -13.48 9.91
C ILE A 85 -6.00 -14.99 9.68
N GLU A 86 -5.03 -15.62 9.02
CA GLU A 86 -5.00 -17.07 8.81
C GLU A 86 -4.98 -17.83 10.14
N TYR A 87 -4.14 -17.41 11.09
CA TYR A 87 -4.16 -17.98 12.44
C TYR A 87 -5.50 -17.78 13.14
N ALA A 88 -6.15 -16.62 13.01
CA ALA A 88 -7.47 -16.41 13.61
C ALA A 88 -8.52 -17.39 13.06
N SER A 89 -8.48 -17.68 11.75
CA SER A 89 -9.35 -18.68 11.11
C SER A 89 -9.02 -20.09 11.59
N ALA A 90 -7.73 -20.46 11.61
CA ALA A 90 -7.27 -21.79 12.00
C ALA A 90 -7.62 -22.14 13.46
N HIS A 91 -7.67 -21.15 14.35
CA HIS A 91 -8.13 -21.33 15.73
C HIS A 91 -9.66 -21.25 15.88
N GLY A 92 -10.41 -20.99 14.80
CA GLY A 92 -11.86 -20.88 14.80
C GLY A 92 -12.41 -19.60 15.44
N TYR A 93 -11.60 -18.54 15.55
CA TYR A 93 -12.05 -17.25 16.10
C TYR A 93 -12.89 -16.45 15.11
N ILE A 94 -12.71 -16.75 13.82
CA ILE A 94 -13.45 -16.25 12.67
C ILE A 94 -13.67 -17.40 11.70
N ASP A 95 -14.72 -17.31 10.88
CA ASP A 95 -14.95 -18.27 9.80
C ASP A 95 -14.08 -17.98 8.56
N ASP A 96 -13.91 -19.00 7.71
CA ASP A 96 -13.06 -18.93 6.51
C ASP A 96 -13.53 -17.89 5.49
N GLU A 97 -14.84 -17.62 5.39
CA GLU A 97 -15.37 -16.61 4.48
C GLU A 97 -14.98 -15.21 4.96
N THR A 98 -15.08 -14.95 6.26
CA THR A 98 -14.63 -13.72 6.91
C THR A 98 -13.12 -13.53 6.79
N ALA A 99 -12.33 -14.58 7.03
CA ALA A 99 -10.88 -14.56 6.85
C ALA A 99 -10.50 -14.26 5.39
N SER A 100 -11.12 -14.94 4.43
CA SER A 100 -10.87 -14.74 3.00
C SER A 100 -11.17 -13.30 2.56
N LYS A 101 -12.32 -12.73 2.99
CA LYS A 101 -12.67 -11.33 2.73
C LYS A 101 -11.66 -10.35 3.33
N ALA A 102 -11.22 -10.61 4.56
CA ALA A 102 -10.23 -9.77 5.24
C ALA A 102 -8.88 -9.80 4.51
N SER A 103 -8.40 -10.99 4.16
CA SER A 103 -7.14 -11.19 3.42
C SER A 103 -7.18 -10.60 2.01
N ALA A 104 -8.34 -10.63 1.34
CA ALA A 104 -8.52 -10.03 0.01
C ALA A 104 -8.30 -8.51 0.00
N TYR A 105 -8.65 -7.79 1.07
CA TYR A 105 -8.32 -6.36 1.17
C TYR A 105 -6.81 -6.12 1.21
N TYR A 106 -6.06 -6.95 1.93
CA TYR A 106 -4.60 -6.85 2.00
C TYR A 106 -3.93 -7.27 0.70
N GLU A 107 -4.47 -8.26 -0.01
CA GLU A 107 -4.00 -8.65 -1.33
C GLU A 107 -4.12 -7.49 -2.35
N GLU A 108 -5.24 -6.76 -2.34
CA GLU A 108 -5.38 -5.56 -3.15
C GLU A 108 -4.33 -4.50 -2.77
N ILE A 109 -4.13 -4.25 -1.47
CA ILE A 109 -3.16 -3.27 -0.98
C ILE A 109 -1.73 -3.65 -1.38
N LEU A 110 -1.35 -4.93 -1.28
CA LEU A 110 -0.04 -5.45 -1.68
C LEU A 110 0.23 -5.15 -3.16
N ARG A 111 -0.71 -5.47 -4.05
CA ARG A 111 -0.60 -5.17 -5.49
C ARG A 111 -0.40 -3.69 -5.76
N MET A 112 -1.13 -2.82 -5.04
CA MET A 112 -0.97 -1.38 -5.16
C MET A 112 0.42 -0.91 -4.71
N ILE A 113 0.92 -1.43 -3.58
CA ILE A 113 2.26 -1.10 -3.05
C ILE A 113 3.34 -1.52 -4.04
N VAL A 114 3.29 -2.77 -4.54
CA VAL A 114 4.24 -3.30 -5.53
C VAL A 114 4.26 -2.45 -6.81
N LYS A 115 3.09 -2.06 -7.32
CA LYS A 115 2.99 -1.13 -8.45
C LYS A 115 3.60 0.24 -8.16
N MET A 116 3.41 0.78 -6.96
CA MET A 116 4.04 2.03 -6.54
C MET A 116 5.56 1.94 -6.48
N ILE A 117 6.10 0.79 -6.03
CA ILE A 117 7.55 0.53 -6.00
C ILE A 117 8.11 0.49 -7.42
N HIS A 118 7.53 -0.32 -8.31
CA HIS A 118 7.97 -0.41 -9.70
C HIS A 118 7.82 0.91 -10.46
N GLY A 119 6.76 1.66 -10.20
CA GLY A 119 6.49 2.98 -10.78
C GLY A 119 7.05 4.16 -9.97
N SER A 120 8.00 3.93 -9.05
CA SER A 120 8.41 4.91 -8.03
C SER A 120 8.90 6.26 -8.57
N SER A 121 9.42 6.31 -9.79
CA SER A 121 9.79 7.58 -10.47
C SER A 121 8.60 8.52 -10.63
N ASN A 122 7.40 8.01 -10.92
CA ASN A 122 6.18 8.81 -11.08
C ASN A 122 5.77 9.54 -9.79
N TRP A 123 6.19 8.98 -8.64
CA TRP A 123 5.91 9.51 -7.30
C TRP A 123 7.02 10.43 -6.78
N CYS A 124 8.26 10.22 -7.23
CA CYS A 124 9.47 10.82 -6.65
C CYS A 124 10.14 11.87 -7.54
N ASP A 125 9.87 11.89 -8.85
CA ASP A 125 10.52 12.85 -9.76
C ASP A 125 9.87 14.24 -9.69
N LEU A 126 10.37 15.01 -8.74
CA LEU A 126 9.96 16.40 -8.48
C LEU A 126 10.77 17.41 -9.31
N LYS A 127 11.91 17.01 -9.90
CA LYS A 127 12.90 17.93 -10.49
C LYS A 127 12.74 18.13 -11.99
N SER A 128 12.26 17.13 -12.72
CA SER A 128 12.09 17.22 -14.18
C SER A 128 10.95 18.13 -14.64
N ARG A 129 10.02 18.51 -13.74
CA ARG A 129 8.83 19.31 -14.07
C ARG A 129 9.01 20.83 -13.93
N GLU A 130 10.12 21.30 -13.32
CA GLU A 130 10.42 22.73 -13.15
C GLU A 130 11.22 23.34 -14.31
N ALA A 131 12.00 22.54 -15.05
CA ALA A 131 12.86 23.02 -16.13
C ALA A 131 12.09 23.63 -17.33
N GLY A 132 10.77 23.46 -17.41
CA GLY A 132 9.92 24.00 -18.47
C GLY A 132 9.26 25.35 -18.18
N LYS A 133 9.42 25.94 -16.99
CA LYS A 133 8.78 27.22 -16.59
C LYS A 133 9.74 28.23 -15.98
N ALA A 134 10.95 28.35 -16.52
CA ALA A 134 11.79 29.53 -16.30
C ALA A 134 11.31 30.69 -17.20
N GLY A 135 10.13 31.24 -16.87
CA GLY A 135 9.56 32.45 -17.47
C GLY A 135 9.02 33.33 -16.35
N ARG A 136 9.62 34.51 -16.19
CA ARG A 136 9.31 35.58 -15.22
C ARG A 136 7.85 35.61 -14.76
N GLU A 137 7.61 35.68 -13.45
CA GLU A 137 6.72 36.68 -12.85
C GLU A 137 6.79 36.70 -11.32
N GLY A 138 6.51 37.88 -10.77
CA GLY A 138 6.85 38.31 -9.41
C GLY A 138 6.17 37.56 -8.27
N VAL A 139 6.75 37.78 -7.09
CA VAL A 139 6.29 37.27 -5.80
C VAL A 139 4.84 37.69 -5.57
N ARG A 140 3.91 36.73 -5.71
CA ARG A 140 2.60 36.77 -5.04
C ARG A 140 2.69 35.83 -3.84
N GLU A 141 2.60 36.39 -2.64
CA GLU A 141 2.33 35.61 -1.43
C GLU A 141 0.96 34.96 -1.60
N SER A 142 0.93 33.63 -1.77
CA SER A 142 -0.31 32.86 -1.79
C SER A 142 -0.39 32.00 -0.52
N GLU A 143 -1.52 32.11 0.17
CA GLU A 143 -1.90 31.41 1.40
C GLU A 143 -1.96 29.87 1.28
N SER A 144 -0.83 29.21 1.01
CA SER A 144 -0.76 27.74 1.00
C SER A 144 -0.14 27.24 2.31
N ARG A 145 -0.91 26.44 3.05
CA ARG A 145 -0.47 25.65 4.20
C ARG A 145 0.71 24.78 3.77
N TYR A 146 1.93 25.22 4.09
CA TYR A 146 3.21 24.68 3.63
C TYR A 146 3.36 24.75 2.10
N GLY A 147 4.53 25.15 1.58
CA GLY A 147 4.83 25.29 0.14
C GLY A 147 4.86 23.97 -0.67
N ILE A 148 3.93 23.04 -0.41
CA ILE A 148 3.89 21.66 -0.93
C ILE A 148 3.31 21.59 -2.35
N ALA A 149 2.59 22.63 -2.81
CA ALA A 149 1.87 22.60 -4.09
C ALA A 149 2.79 22.35 -5.31
N HIS A 150 4.04 22.82 -5.27
CA HIS A 150 5.04 22.62 -6.33
C HIS A 150 5.63 21.19 -6.34
N GLU A 151 5.69 20.53 -5.18
CA GLU A 151 6.22 19.16 -5.02
C GLU A 151 5.15 18.06 -5.09
N SER A 152 3.93 18.40 -5.52
CA SER A 152 2.78 17.49 -5.55
C SER A 152 2.65 16.81 -6.92
N PRO A 153 2.84 15.48 -7.03
CA PRO A 153 2.69 14.78 -8.30
C PRO A 153 1.22 14.74 -8.74
N VAL A 154 1.03 14.62 -10.05
CA VAL A 154 -0.27 14.39 -10.70
C VAL A 154 -0.24 12.97 -11.23
N ILE A 155 -1.09 12.09 -10.70
CA ILE A 155 -1.04 10.64 -10.93
C ILE A 155 -2.47 10.12 -11.14
N ASP A 156 -2.65 9.23 -12.12
CA ASP A 156 -3.85 8.42 -12.20
C ASP A 156 -3.73 7.24 -11.22
N GLN A 157 -4.31 7.40 -10.04
CA GLN A 157 -4.21 6.38 -8.99
C GLN A 157 -5.08 5.15 -9.28
N TYR A 158 -6.08 5.25 -10.16
CA TYR A 158 -6.96 4.13 -10.49
C TYR A 158 -6.22 3.04 -11.27
N ALA A 159 -5.10 3.38 -11.93
CA ALA A 159 -4.20 2.39 -12.54
C ALA A 159 -3.61 1.41 -11.51
N LEU A 160 -3.56 1.79 -10.22
CA LEU A 160 -3.15 0.89 -9.15
C LEU A 160 -4.17 -0.23 -8.92
N LEU A 161 -5.46 0.04 -9.18
CA LEU A 161 -6.57 -0.89 -8.94
C LEU A 161 -6.76 -1.93 -10.05
N SER A 162 -6.23 -1.67 -11.25
CA SER A 162 -6.33 -2.63 -12.35
C SER A 162 -5.66 -3.97 -11.96
N PRO A 163 -6.13 -5.12 -12.43
CA PRO A 163 -5.38 -6.36 -12.31
C PRO A 163 -3.97 -6.16 -12.88
N SER A 164 -2.93 -6.74 -12.26
CA SER A 164 -1.65 -6.86 -12.94
C SER A 164 -1.88 -7.67 -14.22
N PRO A 165 -1.27 -7.30 -15.36
CA PRO A 165 -1.24 -8.24 -16.48
C PRO A 165 -0.64 -9.55 -15.97
N ASP A 166 -1.30 -10.67 -16.26
CA ASP A 166 -0.85 -11.98 -15.83
C ASP A 166 0.65 -12.11 -16.14
N LEU A 167 1.43 -12.53 -15.14
CA LEU A 167 2.82 -12.88 -15.37
C LEU A 167 2.84 -13.91 -16.50
N PRO A 168 3.70 -13.78 -17.52
CA PRO A 168 3.78 -14.78 -18.57
C PRO A 168 4.01 -16.13 -17.89
N ASP A 169 3.16 -17.11 -18.21
CA ASP A 169 3.21 -18.45 -17.63
C ASP A 169 4.67 -18.90 -17.53
N SER A 170 5.11 -19.22 -16.31
CA SER A 170 6.38 -19.90 -16.10
C SER A 170 6.42 -21.09 -17.05
N PRO A 171 7.52 -21.33 -17.77
CA PRO A 171 7.55 -22.36 -18.80
C PRO A 171 7.12 -23.68 -18.19
N SER A 172 5.95 -24.13 -18.64
CA SER A 172 5.34 -25.42 -18.30
C SER A 172 6.41 -26.50 -18.36
N SER A 173 6.42 -27.36 -17.35
CA SER A 173 7.26 -28.54 -17.24
C SER A 173 7.04 -29.48 -18.43
N ALA A 174 7.70 -29.20 -19.55
CA ALA A 174 7.86 -30.12 -20.66
C ALA A 174 9.05 -31.03 -20.34
N ALA A 175 8.79 -32.07 -19.56
CA ALA A 175 9.62 -33.27 -19.50
C ALA A 175 8.75 -34.47 -19.11
N GLU A 176 7.69 -34.71 -19.89
CA GLU A 176 7.11 -36.03 -20.01
C GLU A 176 8.03 -36.90 -20.87
N SER A 177 8.42 -38.04 -20.27
CA SER A 177 8.64 -39.34 -20.89
C SER A 177 9.22 -39.37 -22.30
N LYS A 178 10.50 -39.77 -22.40
CA LYS A 178 10.94 -40.60 -23.51
C LYS A 178 11.01 -42.05 -23.07
N ASP A 179 10.38 -42.86 -23.91
CA ASP A 179 10.06 -44.26 -23.83
C ASP A 179 11.25 -45.22 -23.64
N ALA A 180 10.86 -46.43 -23.20
CA ALA A 180 11.33 -47.76 -23.60
C ALA A 180 12.76 -48.21 -23.21
#